data_AF-A0A7S0BZY2-F1
#
_entry.id   AF-A0A7S0BZY2-F1
#
_cell.length_a   1.000
_cell.length_b   1.000
_cell.length_c   1.000
_cell.angle_alpha   90.00
_cell.angle_beta   90.00
_cell.angle_gamma   90.00
#
_symmetry.space_group_name_H-M   'P 1'
#
loop_
_entity.id
_entity.type
_entity.pdbx_description
1 polymer ?
#
loop_
_entity_poly.entity_id
_entity_poly.type
_entity_poly.pdbx_seq_one_letter_code
_entity_poly.pdbx_strand_id
1 'polypeptide(L)'
;ETSFQHLVSLGSGGSNQVVATVVHARKLGWDNKKGNGDINVCWFEKDEPDLDNTLNMLSVFSFSNIGFTVDWGTKVGLLKTLSGMYKAWTQKEFVPMAMGGNCPVGILGQAGGILELAEQIQAGTSPDPDRIYIPIGSGCTISGLILGVCLARELNLKVFMSPDFKIVGCNVHEGFALLDRIVGIHTNPLFKFMPLTITHSVLGACRALKQIGGPDLEKKVMAFIKTNVEIRADAQVVGIYGGHSEKSREAANHYDDKGVVLDYKTGEKKKGLWVCGHFVAKAFHPLMKDMEAEMKRDKDDNMEKVPPKFMLWMTKSAVQPLGNVDEWSKFTKSNDAVKKWAREGKAESTLRPGNVSIDDGKAEDYRSIMTKIL
;
A
#
# COMPACT_ATOMS: atom_id res chain seq x y z
N GLU A 1 -16.69 -2.22 21.46
CA GLU A 1 -16.64 -3.55 22.12
C GLU A 1 -15.33 -3.65 22.88
N THR A 2 -15.37 -3.78 24.20
CA THR A 2 -14.17 -3.86 25.08
C THR A 2 -13.68 -5.29 25.29
N SER A 3 -14.31 -6.27 24.65
CA SER A 3 -14.01 -7.70 24.76
C SER A 3 -12.75 -8.15 24.02
N PHE A 4 -12.25 -7.33 23.09
CA PHE A 4 -11.07 -7.68 22.30
C PHE A 4 -9.78 -7.52 23.11
N GLN A 5 -9.04 -8.61 23.22
CA GLN A 5 -7.78 -8.68 23.96
C GLN A 5 -6.57 -8.67 23.02
N HIS A 6 -6.70 -9.29 21.83
CA HIS A 6 -5.59 -9.46 20.90
C HIS A 6 -5.88 -8.87 19.53
N LEU A 7 -4.99 -8.03 19.02
CA LEU A 7 -4.94 -7.60 17.62
C LEU A 7 -3.98 -8.54 16.88
N VAL A 8 -4.36 -9.02 15.69
CA VAL A 8 -3.49 -9.89 14.87
C VAL A 8 -3.33 -9.28 13.48
N SER A 9 -2.09 -8.98 13.11
CA SER A 9 -1.71 -8.49 11.79
C SER A 9 -0.93 -9.53 11.01
N LEU A 10 -1.25 -9.64 9.72
CA LEU A 10 -0.68 -10.61 8.79
C LEU A 10 -0.02 -9.89 7.61
N GLY A 11 1.18 -10.33 7.22
CA GLY A 11 1.84 -9.81 6.03
C GLY A 11 3.13 -10.55 5.69
N SER A 12 3.80 -10.13 4.63
CA SER A 12 5.18 -10.52 4.34
C SER A 12 6.17 -9.82 5.29
N GLY A 13 7.43 -10.25 5.29
CA GLY A 13 8.49 -9.63 6.09
C GLY A 13 8.58 -8.11 5.96
N GLY A 14 8.48 -7.59 4.74
CA GLY A 14 8.45 -6.16 4.42
C GLY A 14 7.08 -5.48 4.50
N SER A 15 6.06 -6.07 5.14
CA SER A 15 4.70 -5.51 5.09
C SER A 15 4.55 -4.13 5.74
N ASN A 16 4.22 -3.12 4.92
CA ASN A 16 3.87 -1.77 5.38
C ASN A 16 2.62 -1.76 6.27
N GLN A 17 1.63 -2.61 5.97
CA GLN A 17 0.39 -2.67 6.74
C GLN A 17 0.64 -3.21 8.16
N VAL A 18 1.59 -4.13 8.32
CA VAL A 18 1.99 -4.61 9.65
C VAL A 18 2.57 -3.47 10.47
N VAL A 19 3.51 -2.70 9.90
CA VAL A 19 4.09 -1.51 10.56
C VAL A 19 3.00 -0.51 10.93
N ALA A 20 2.14 -0.14 9.97
CA ALA A 20 1.06 0.81 10.22
C ALA A 20 0.11 0.33 11.34
N THR A 21 -0.24 -0.96 11.34
CA THR A 21 -1.10 -1.54 12.39
C THR A 21 -0.45 -1.44 13.76
N VAL A 22 0.83 -1.80 13.86
CA VAL A 22 1.62 -1.70 15.09
C VAL A 22 1.65 -0.26 15.61
N VAL A 23 1.91 0.71 14.74
CA VAL A 23 1.97 2.13 15.12
C VAL A 23 0.61 2.68 15.54
N HIS A 24 -0.44 2.44 14.75
CA HIS A 24 -1.76 3.00 15.03
C HIS A 24 -2.46 2.33 16.21
N ALA A 25 -2.23 1.04 16.44
CA ALA A 25 -2.78 0.35 17.62
C ALA A 25 -2.28 0.97 18.94
N ARG A 26 -1.03 1.46 18.99
CA ARG A 26 -0.50 2.15 20.18
C ARG A 26 -1.22 3.45 20.48
N LYS A 27 -1.51 4.24 19.45
CA LYS A 27 -2.33 5.46 19.60
C LYS A 27 -3.73 5.18 20.16
N LEU A 28 -4.22 3.95 19.99
CA LEU A 28 -5.49 3.48 20.53
C LEU A 28 -5.34 2.78 21.91
N GLY A 29 -4.17 2.83 22.53
CA GLY A 29 -3.91 2.30 23.87
C GLY A 29 -3.75 0.78 23.97
N TRP A 30 -3.48 0.09 22.85
CA TRP A 30 -3.30 -1.37 22.86
C TRP A 30 -2.03 -1.84 23.58
N ASP A 31 -1.08 -0.95 23.82
CA ASP A 31 0.16 -1.20 24.57
C ASP A 31 -0.01 -1.12 26.09
N ASN A 32 -1.07 -0.44 26.58
CA ASN A 32 -1.39 -0.27 27.99
C ASN A 32 -2.37 -1.31 28.55
N LYS A 33 -2.82 -2.25 27.72
CA LYS A 33 -3.58 -3.42 28.17
C LYS A 33 -2.62 -4.34 28.95
N LYS A 34 -3.13 -4.97 30.01
CA LYS A 34 -2.31 -5.55 31.11
C LYS A 34 -1.50 -6.82 30.73
N GLY A 35 -1.28 -7.11 29.45
CA GLY A 35 -0.60 -8.31 28.96
C GLY A 35 0.53 -8.02 27.96
N ASN A 36 1.56 -8.89 27.96
CA ASN A 36 2.43 -9.02 26.78
C ASN A 36 1.62 -9.69 25.65
N GLY A 37 1.68 -9.17 24.42
CA GLY A 37 1.07 -9.85 23.26
C GLY A 37 -0.35 -9.38 22.89
N ASP A 38 -0.69 -8.13 23.19
CA ASP A 38 -1.96 -7.53 22.75
C ASP A 38 -1.93 -7.10 21.28
N ILE A 39 -0.73 -6.97 20.69
CA ILE A 39 -0.51 -6.76 19.26
C ILE A 39 0.37 -7.91 18.74
N ASN A 40 -0.21 -8.77 17.92
CA ASN A 40 0.45 -9.95 17.38
C ASN A 40 0.73 -9.76 15.90
N VAL A 41 1.95 -10.12 15.50
CA VAL A 41 2.40 -10.06 14.11
C VAL A 41 2.74 -11.48 13.65
N CYS A 42 2.22 -11.82 12.47
CA CYS A 42 2.54 -13.07 11.78
C CYS A 42 3.06 -12.77 10.37
N TRP A 43 4.33 -13.13 10.16
CA TRP A 43 5.03 -13.00 8.88
C TRP A 43 5.06 -14.33 8.16
N PHE A 44 3.99 -14.66 7.45
CA PHE A 44 3.82 -16.00 6.88
C PHE A 44 4.66 -16.26 5.62
N GLU A 45 5.20 -15.21 4.99
CA GLU A 45 5.95 -15.30 3.74
C GLU A 45 7.08 -14.25 3.70
N LYS A 46 8.14 -14.55 2.96
CA LYS A 46 9.19 -13.57 2.62
C LYS A 46 8.84 -12.86 1.32
N ASP A 47 8.97 -11.55 1.28
CA ASP A 47 9.12 -10.80 0.03
C ASP A 47 10.57 -10.90 -0.48
N GLU A 48 10.83 -10.38 -1.68
CA GLU A 48 12.20 -10.19 -2.13
C GLU A 48 13.02 -9.37 -1.11
N PRO A 49 14.28 -9.74 -0.90
CA PRO A 49 15.14 -9.03 0.03
C PRO A 49 15.46 -7.63 -0.51
N ASP A 50 15.10 -6.63 0.28
CA ASP A 50 15.32 -5.21 0.01
C ASP A 50 15.51 -4.47 1.34
N LEU A 51 16.25 -3.36 1.32
CA LEU A 51 16.46 -2.57 2.54
C LEU A 51 15.13 -2.07 3.11
N ASP A 52 14.22 -1.53 2.31
CA ASP A 52 12.96 -0.97 2.81
C ASP A 52 11.98 -2.04 3.30
N ASN A 53 12.08 -3.27 2.80
CA ASN A 53 11.38 -4.41 3.38
C ASN A 53 11.98 -4.76 4.75
N THR A 54 13.31 -4.83 4.84
CA THR A 54 14.03 -5.09 6.09
C THR A 54 13.73 -4.02 7.15
N LEU A 55 13.68 -2.74 6.76
CA LEU A 55 13.35 -1.63 7.65
C LEU A 55 11.92 -1.72 8.21
N ASN A 56 10.96 -2.26 7.46
CA ASN A 56 9.60 -2.47 7.98
C ASN A 56 9.62 -3.49 9.13
N MET A 57 10.37 -4.59 8.97
CA MET A 57 10.53 -5.57 10.05
C MET A 57 11.26 -4.97 11.26
N LEU A 58 12.36 -4.24 11.04
CA LEU A 58 13.11 -3.56 12.10
C LEU A 58 12.25 -2.52 12.83
N SER A 59 11.38 -1.81 12.09
CA SER A 59 10.39 -0.89 12.67
C SER A 59 9.47 -1.64 13.64
N VAL A 60 8.96 -2.82 13.28
CA VAL A 60 8.14 -3.62 14.21
C VAL A 60 8.93 -4.06 15.43
N PHE A 61 10.17 -4.51 15.25
CA PHE A 61 11.05 -4.90 16.37
C PHE A 61 11.33 -3.74 17.33
N SER A 62 11.34 -2.50 16.83
CA SER A 62 11.58 -1.29 17.63
C SER A 62 10.45 -0.91 18.59
N PHE A 63 9.36 -1.68 18.66
CA PHE A 63 8.29 -1.49 19.63
C PHE A 63 8.23 -2.60 20.70
N SER A 64 7.86 -2.23 21.93
CA SER A 64 7.55 -3.16 23.05
C SER A 64 6.22 -3.89 22.84
N ASN A 65 5.88 -4.89 23.67
CA ASN A 65 4.55 -5.55 23.70
C ASN A 65 4.06 -6.12 22.35
N ILE A 66 4.99 -6.48 21.45
CA ILE A 66 4.68 -7.21 20.22
C ILE A 66 4.78 -8.71 20.49
N GLY A 67 3.67 -9.43 20.27
CA GLY A 67 3.67 -10.88 20.16
C GLY A 67 4.14 -11.29 18.77
N PHE A 68 5.18 -12.13 18.70
CA PHE A 68 5.61 -12.77 17.45
C PHE A 68 5.10 -14.19 17.43
N THR A 69 4.11 -14.48 16.58
CA THR A 69 3.44 -15.77 16.62
C THR A 69 4.06 -16.77 15.65
N VAL A 70 4.52 -16.32 14.47
CA VAL A 70 5.19 -17.13 13.42
C VAL A 70 5.92 -16.20 12.44
N ASP A 71 7.12 -16.59 11.98
CA ASP A 71 7.73 -16.09 10.73
C ASP A 71 7.99 -17.22 9.72
N TRP A 72 8.34 -16.89 8.47
CA TRP A 72 8.60 -17.88 7.40
C TRP A 72 9.82 -18.79 7.66
N GLY A 73 10.71 -18.40 8.58
CA GLY A 73 11.81 -19.24 9.03
C GLY A 73 11.38 -20.34 10.00
N THR A 74 10.22 -20.15 10.63
CA THR A 74 9.63 -21.15 11.52
C THR A 74 9.08 -22.30 10.68
N LYS A 75 9.50 -23.54 10.96
CA LYS A 75 8.99 -24.76 10.28
C LYS A 75 7.56 -25.09 10.72
N VAL A 76 6.61 -24.21 10.43
CA VAL A 76 5.19 -24.41 10.63
C VAL A 76 4.59 -24.78 9.28
N GLY A 77 4.00 -25.97 9.15
CA GLY A 77 3.33 -26.36 7.92
C GLY A 77 2.17 -25.40 7.60
N LEU A 78 1.94 -25.11 6.31
CA LEU A 78 0.89 -24.21 5.81
C LEU A 78 -0.47 -24.43 6.47
N LEU A 79 -0.87 -25.69 6.69
CA LEU A 79 -2.12 -26.05 7.38
C LEU A 79 -2.21 -25.51 8.81
N LYS A 80 -1.11 -25.48 9.56
CA LYS A 80 -1.07 -24.98 10.94
C LYS A 80 -1.10 -23.44 10.96
N THR A 81 -0.48 -22.78 9.98
CA THR A 81 -0.60 -21.32 9.77
C THR A 81 -2.05 -20.94 9.43
N LEU A 82 -2.66 -21.62 8.46
CA LEU A 82 -4.06 -21.41 8.07
C LEU A 82 -5.04 -21.71 9.22
N SER A 83 -4.80 -22.77 10.00
CA SER A 83 -5.59 -23.09 11.20
C SER A 83 -5.47 -22.01 12.27
N GLY A 84 -4.26 -21.48 12.51
CA GLY A 84 -4.02 -20.37 13.43
C GLY A 84 -4.75 -19.10 12.99
N MET A 85 -4.67 -18.76 11.70
CA MET A 85 -5.42 -17.65 11.11
C MET A 85 -6.92 -17.85 11.29
N TYR A 86 -7.46 -19.01 10.91
CA TYR A 86 -8.88 -19.29 11.07
C TYR A 86 -9.36 -19.16 12.52
N LYS A 87 -8.58 -19.67 13.49
CA LYS A 87 -8.89 -19.53 14.92
C LYS A 87 -8.89 -18.06 15.36
N ALA A 88 -7.86 -17.29 14.98
CA ALA A 88 -7.82 -15.85 15.28
C ALA A 88 -9.00 -15.09 14.65
N TRP A 89 -9.52 -15.56 13.52
CA TRP A 89 -10.64 -14.92 12.84
C TRP A 89 -12.03 -15.32 13.36
N THR A 90 -12.11 -16.40 14.15
CA THR A 90 -13.37 -16.94 14.69
C THR A 90 -13.54 -16.73 16.19
N GLN A 91 -12.47 -16.38 16.90
CA GLN A 91 -12.49 -16.14 18.33
C GLN A 91 -12.87 -14.70 18.68
N LYS A 92 -13.74 -14.54 19.68
CA LYS A 92 -14.28 -13.23 20.13
C LYS A 92 -13.25 -12.31 20.77
N GLU A 93 -12.13 -12.86 21.23
CA GLU A 93 -11.06 -12.10 21.89
C GLU A 93 -10.07 -11.49 20.89
N PHE A 94 -10.16 -11.86 19.61
CA PHE A 94 -9.21 -11.48 18.57
C PHE A 94 -9.83 -10.47 17.58
N VAL A 95 -9.01 -9.51 17.16
CA VAL A 95 -9.29 -8.60 16.04
C VAL A 95 -8.33 -8.97 14.92
N PRO A 96 -8.77 -9.73 13.91
CA PRO A 96 -7.95 -10.00 12.74
C PRO A 96 -7.89 -8.80 11.81
N MET A 97 -6.67 -8.38 11.46
CA MET A 97 -6.45 -7.42 10.38
C MET A 97 -6.34 -8.17 9.06
N ALA A 98 -7.26 -7.90 8.14
CA ALA A 98 -7.20 -8.41 6.77
C ALA A 98 -5.92 -7.95 6.07
N MET A 99 -5.41 -8.74 5.13
CA MET A 99 -4.21 -8.43 4.37
C MET A 99 -4.33 -7.04 3.70
N GLY A 100 -3.34 -6.19 3.94
CA GLY A 100 -3.35 -4.80 3.46
C GLY A 100 -4.55 -3.97 3.94
N GLY A 101 -5.20 -4.38 5.04
CA GLY A 101 -6.40 -3.72 5.57
C GLY A 101 -7.63 -3.86 4.67
N ASN A 102 -7.67 -4.84 3.77
CA ASN A 102 -8.79 -5.00 2.85
C ASN A 102 -10.03 -5.58 3.54
N CYS A 103 -10.81 -4.69 4.13
CA CYS A 103 -12.13 -4.95 4.69
C CYS A 103 -13.03 -3.74 4.43
N PRO A 104 -14.37 -3.87 4.57
CA PRO A 104 -15.29 -2.78 4.29
C PRO A 104 -14.93 -1.46 4.99
N VAL A 105 -14.55 -1.49 6.27
CA VAL A 105 -14.18 -0.26 7.01
C VAL A 105 -12.85 0.33 6.51
N GLY A 106 -11.88 -0.49 6.12
CA GLY A 106 -10.62 -0.03 5.54
C GLY A 106 -10.83 0.66 4.20
N ILE A 107 -11.71 0.08 3.37
CA ILE A 107 -12.12 0.65 2.08
C ILE A 107 -12.85 1.98 2.27
N LEU A 108 -13.72 2.10 3.28
CA LEU A 108 -14.38 3.36 3.62
C LEU A 108 -13.38 4.44 4.07
N GLY A 109 -12.34 4.07 4.82
CA GLY A 109 -11.25 5.00 5.14
C GLY A 109 -10.54 5.53 3.89
N GLN A 110 -10.30 4.67 2.91
CA GLN A 110 -9.72 5.06 1.62
C GLN A 110 -10.67 5.89 0.76
N ALA A 111 -11.98 5.63 0.82
CA ALA A 111 -13.00 6.49 0.21
C ALA A 111 -13.02 7.89 0.85
N GLY A 112 -12.82 7.97 2.17
CA GLY A 112 -12.62 9.22 2.90
C GLY A 112 -11.44 10.04 2.34
N GLY A 113 -10.31 9.40 2.04
CA GLY A 113 -9.17 10.06 1.41
C GLY A 113 -9.47 10.69 0.04
N ILE A 114 -10.39 10.11 -0.75
CA ILE A 114 -10.85 10.76 -1.99
C ILE A 114 -11.79 11.94 -1.71
N LEU A 115 -12.62 11.87 -0.68
CA LEU A 115 -13.45 13.02 -0.29
C LEU A 115 -12.59 14.18 0.23
N GLU A 116 -11.54 13.89 1.01
CA GLU A 116 -10.54 14.90 1.40
C GLU A 116 -9.86 15.53 0.17
N LEU A 117 -9.48 14.71 -0.83
CA LEU A 117 -8.95 15.23 -2.09
C LEU A 117 -10.00 16.08 -2.85
N ALA A 118 -11.26 15.66 -2.87
CA ALA A 118 -12.35 16.42 -3.49
C ALA A 118 -12.49 17.81 -2.86
N GLU A 119 -12.44 17.90 -1.52
CA GLU A 119 -12.45 19.17 -0.79
C GLU A 119 -11.24 20.04 -1.15
N GLN A 120 -10.04 19.44 -1.24
CA GLN A 120 -8.83 20.15 -1.66
C GLN A 120 -8.93 20.69 -3.09
N ILE A 121 -9.55 19.94 -4.00
CA ILE A 121 -9.79 20.38 -5.38
C ILE A 121 -10.78 21.55 -5.40
N GLN A 122 -11.90 21.44 -4.67
CA GLN A 122 -12.88 22.53 -4.58
C GLN A 122 -12.30 23.79 -3.93
N ALA A 123 -11.40 23.62 -2.96
CA ALA A 123 -10.67 24.72 -2.34
C ALA A 123 -9.53 25.29 -3.22
N GLY A 124 -9.24 24.69 -4.38
CA GLY A 124 -8.16 25.09 -5.27
C GLY A 124 -6.76 24.80 -4.74
N THR A 125 -6.61 23.96 -3.70
CA THR A 125 -5.32 23.56 -3.13
C THR A 125 -4.72 22.32 -3.79
N SER A 126 -5.49 21.63 -4.64
CA SER A 126 -5.02 20.56 -5.51
C SER A 126 -5.66 20.70 -6.89
N PRO A 127 -4.94 20.42 -7.99
CA PRO A 127 -5.56 20.28 -9.30
C PRO A 127 -6.50 19.07 -9.33
N ASP A 128 -7.60 19.15 -10.09
CA ASP A 128 -8.48 18.00 -10.38
C ASP A 128 -7.76 17.04 -11.35
N PRO A 129 -7.39 15.80 -10.97
CA PRO A 129 -6.65 14.90 -11.84
C PRO A 129 -7.53 14.30 -12.94
N ASP A 130 -6.95 14.08 -14.12
CA ASP A 130 -7.56 13.30 -15.20
C ASP A 130 -7.21 11.81 -15.07
N ARG A 131 -6.06 11.47 -14.46
CA ARG A 131 -5.69 10.08 -14.19
C ARG A 131 -5.04 9.91 -12.83
N ILE A 132 -5.50 8.92 -12.06
CA ILE A 132 -4.89 8.52 -10.79
C ILE A 132 -4.23 7.15 -10.96
N TYR A 133 -2.91 7.06 -10.79
CA TYR A 133 -2.15 5.82 -10.84
C TYR A 133 -1.92 5.29 -9.45
N ILE A 134 -2.15 3.99 -9.25
CA ILE A 134 -2.08 3.38 -7.94
C ILE A 134 -1.60 1.92 -8.00
N PRO A 135 -0.69 1.48 -7.13
CA PRO A 135 -0.35 0.07 -7.03
C PRO A 135 -1.51 -0.77 -6.47
N ILE A 136 -1.73 -1.96 -7.04
CA ILE A 136 -2.71 -2.94 -6.57
C ILE A 136 -1.97 -4.08 -5.87
N GLY A 137 -2.02 -4.04 -4.53
CA GLY A 137 -1.67 -5.17 -3.66
C GLY A 137 -2.92 -5.98 -3.30
N SER A 138 -3.42 -5.79 -2.08
CA SER A 138 -4.64 -6.46 -1.58
C SER A 138 -5.95 -5.89 -2.15
N GLY A 139 -5.91 -4.81 -2.93
CA GLY A 139 -7.09 -4.17 -3.54
C GLY A 139 -7.82 -3.12 -2.68
N CYS A 140 -7.51 -3.00 -1.38
CA CYS A 140 -8.21 -2.08 -0.46
C CYS A 140 -8.24 -0.63 -0.95
N THR A 141 -7.06 -0.07 -1.26
CA THR A 141 -6.88 1.33 -1.63
C THR A 141 -7.66 1.66 -2.90
N ILE A 142 -7.41 0.97 -4.00
CA ILE A 142 -8.11 1.23 -5.27
C ILE A 142 -9.64 1.04 -5.17
N SER A 143 -10.13 0.04 -4.41
CA SER A 143 -11.57 -0.12 -4.16
C SER A 143 -12.14 1.08 -3.41
N GLY A 144 -11.40 1.63 -2.46
CA GLY A 144 -11.79 2.84 -1.73
C GLY A 144 -11.79 4.07 -2.62
N LEU A 145 -10.78 4.21 -3.49
CA LEU A 145 -10.74 5.31 -4.45
C LEU A 145 -11.94 5.26 -5.42
N ILE A 146 -12.27 4.08 -5.95
CA ILE A 146 -13.44 3.89 -6.82
C ILE A 146 -14.74 4.27 -6.10
N LEU A 147 -14.93 3.78 -4.87
CA LEU A 147 -16.09 4.11 -4.06
C LEU A 147 -16.15 5.61 -3.75
N GLY A 148 -15.02 6.21 -3.36
CA GLY A 148 -14.89 7.61 -3.02
C GLY A 148 -15.22 8.53 -4.20
N VAL A 149 -14.78 8.21 -5.41
CA VAL A 149 -15.13 9.00 -6.61
C VAL A 149 -16.63 8.89 -6.90
N CYS A 150 -17.19 7.68 -6.81
CA CYS A 150 -18.64 7.49 -6.99
C CYS A 150 -19.45 8.25 -5.94
N LEU A 151 -18.98 8.25 -4.69
CA LEU A 151 -19.61 8.96 -3.58
C LEU A 151 -19.48 10.48 -3.73
N ALA A 152 -18.32 11.01 -4.14
CA ALA A 152 -18.13 12.43 -4.43
C ALA A 152 -19.13 12.91 -5.51
N ARG A 153 -19.29 12.12 -6.57
CA ARG A 153 -20.28 12.38 -7.63
C ARG A 153 -21.72 12.26 -7.12
N GLU A 154 -22.01 11.30 -6.24
CA GLU A 154 -23.33 11.18 -5.58
C GLU A 154 -23.69 12.44 -4.78
N LEU A 155 -22.68 12.99 -4.10
CA LEU A 155 -22.80 14.20 -3.29
C LEU A 155 -22.78 15.49 -4.13
N ASN A 156 -22.78 15.37 -5.48
CA ASN A 156 -22.72 16.49 -6.42
C ASN A 156 -21.49 17.39 -6.25
N LEU A 157 -20.37 16.83 -5.78
CA LEU A 157 -19.09 17.53 -5.80
C LEU A 157 -18.61 17.62 -7.25
N LYS A 158 -18.36 18.83 -7.74
CA LYS A 158 -17.94 19.10 -9.12
C LYS A 158 -16.45 18.80 -9.34
N VAL A 159 -16.04 17.57 -9.06
CA VAL A 159 -14.66 17.07 -9.14
C VAL A 159 -14.63 15.70 -9.79
N PHE A 160 -13.48 15.32 -10.39
CA PHE A 160 -13.34 14.08 -11.14
C PHE A 160 -14.37 13.96 -12.26
N MET A 161 -14.80 15.09 -12.84
CA MET A 161 -15.88 15.14 -13.84
C MET A 161 -15.38 15.03 -15.28
N SER A 162 -14.06 15.03 -15.48
CA SER A 162 -13.44 14.84 -16.79
C SER A 162 -13.98 13.56 -17.45
N PRO A 163 -14.44 13.62 -18.73
CA PRO A 163 -14.88 12.43 -19.45
C PRO A 163 -13.74 11.42 -19.61
N ASP A 164 -12.50 11.90 -19.59
CA ASP A 164 -11.28 11.11 -19.68
C ASP A 164 -10.76 10.65 -18.31
N PHE A 165 -11.51 10.91 -17.22
CA PHE A 165 -11.08 10.53 -15.87
C PHE A 165 -10.86 9.02 -15.75
N LYS A 166 -9.66 8.59 -15.33
CA LYS A 166 -9.33 7.18 -15.07
C LYS A 166 -8.68 6.95 -13.71
N ILE A 167 -9.00 5.82 -13.10
CA ILE A 167 -8.16 5.21 -12.06
C ILE A 167 -7.39 4.06 -12.71
N VAL A 168 -6.07 4.20 -12.77
CA VAL A 168 -5.15 3.24 -13.38
C VAL A 168 -4.48 2.43 -12.28
N GLY A 169 -4.99 1.23 -12.05
CA GLY A 169 -4.43 0.30 -11.08
C GLY A 169 -3.28 -0.52 -11.68
N CYS A 170 -2.17 -0.66 -10.97
CA CYS A 170 -1.00 -1.40 -11.44
C CYS A 170 -0.69 -2.56 -10.51
N ASN A 171 -0.84 -3.81 -10.98
CA ASN A 171 -0.57 -4.98 -10.16
C ASN A 171 0.88 -5.00 -9.65
N VAL A 172 1.06 -5.39 -8.39
CA VAL A 172 2.41 -5.50 -7.79
C VAL A 172 2.83 -6.95 -7.50
N HIS A 173 1.88 -7.88 -7.63
CA HIS A 173 2.05 -9.30 -7.40
C HIS A 173 1.87 -10.06 -8.72
N GLU A 174 2.83 -10.91 -9.06
CA GLU A 174 2.92 -11.63 -10.33
C GLU A 174 1.74 -12.56 -10.58
N GLY A 175 1.30 -13.31 -9.57
CA GLY A 175 0.11 -14.16 -9.64
C GLY A 175 -1.16 -13.39 -9.98
N PHE A 176 -1.44 -12.28 -9.29
CA PHE A 176 -2.60 -11.43 -9.62
C PHE A 176 -2.46 -10.78 -10.99
N ALA A 177 -1.25 -10.34 -11.37
CA ALA A 177 -1.01 -9.80 -12.71
C ALA A 177 -1.27 -10.84 -13.81
N LEU A 178 -0.88 -12.10 -13.61
CA LEU A 178 -1.17 -13.19 -14.54
C LEU A 178 -2.68 -13.42 -14.66
N LEU A 179 -3.38 -13.53 -13.54
CA LEU A 179 -4.83 -13.74 -13.54
C LEU A 179 -5.56 -12.55 -14.19
N ASP A 180 -5.12 -11.33 -13.97
CA ASP A 180 -5.71 -10.17 -14.64
C ASP A 180 -5.52 -10.19 -16.16
N ARG A 181 -4.33 -10.58 -16.65
CA ARG A 181 -4.09 -10.68 -18.10
C ARG A 181 -4.97 -11.74 -18.77
N ILE A 182 -5.31 -12.82 -18.06
CA ILE A 182 -6.07 -13.94 -18.62
C ILE A 182 -7.58 -13.70 -18.49
N VAL A 183 -8.04 -13.28 -17.31
CA VAL A 183 -9.47 -13.24 -16.96
C VAL A 183 -9.97 -11.89 -16.45
N GLY A 184 -9.10 -10.89 -16.31
CA GLY A 184 -9.43 -9.60 -15.71
C GLY A 184 -9.93 -9.75 -14.27
N ILE A 185 -9.21 -10.53 -13.46
CA ILE A 185 -9.62 -10.97 -12.11
C ILE A 185 -10.15 -9.82 -11.23
N HIS A 186 -9.61 -8.61 -11.36
CA HIS A 186 -10.02 -7.47 -10.53
C HIS A 186 -11.33 -6.83 -10.98
N THR A 187 -11.55 -6.71 -12.29
CA THR A 187 -12.65 -5.93 -12.87
C THR A 187 -13.80 -6.78 -13.42
N ASN A 188 -13.57 -8.07 -13.63
CA ASN A 188 -14.58 -8.98 -14.16
C ASN A 188 -15.63 -9.34 -13.08
N PRO A 189 -16.93 -9.07 -13.33
CA PRO A 189 -18.01 -9.32 -12.37
C PRO A 189 -18.13 -10.76 -11.85
N LEU A 190 -17.60 -11.74 -12.60
CA LEU A 190 -17.61 -13.15 -12.20
C LEU A 190 -16.79 -13.39 -10.92
N PHE A 191 -15.78 -12.55 -10.64
CA PHE A 191 -14.91 -12.67 -9.47
C PHE A 191 -15.39 -11.86 -8.26
N LYS A 192 -16.65 -11.40 -8.25
CA LYS A 192 -17.24 -10.65 -7.11
C LYS A 192 -17.26 -11.39 -5.77
N PHE A 193 -17.02 -12.71 -5.78
CA PHE A 193 -16.94 -13.55 -4.58
C PHE A 193 -15.50 -13.85 -4.18
N MET A 194 -14.52 -13.52 -5.02
CA MET A 194 -13.12 -13.81 -4.75
C MET A 194 -12.52 -12.70 -3.88
N PRO A 195 -12.10 -13.00 -2.64
CA PRO A 195 -11.46 -12.02 -1.76
C PRO A 195 -10.24 -11.37 -2.42
N LEU A 196 -9.91 -10.16 -1.97
CA LEU A 196 -8.76 -9.38 -2.46
C LEU A 196 -8.87 -8.88 -3.92
N THR A 197 -9.95 -9.19 -4.64
CA THR A 197 -10.24 -8.57 -5.93
C THR A 197 -10.93 -7.21 -5.75
N ILE A 198 -10.74 -6.29 -6.68
CA ILE A 198 -11.37 -4.96 -6.64
C ILE A 198 -12.90 -5.08 -6.58
N THR A 199 -13.49 -5.90 -7.45
CA THR A 199 -14.94 -6.10 -7.56
C THR A 199 -15.54 -6.64 -6.27
N HIS A 200 -14.96 -7.69 -5.68
CA HIS A 200 -15.43 -8.21 -4.39
C HIS A 200 -15.39 -7.14 -3.29
N SER A 201 -14.24 -6.46 -3.19
CA SER A 201 -13.93 -5.56 -2.09
C SER A 201 -14.82 -4.32 -2.11
N VAL A 202 -14.95 -3.67 -3.28
CA VAL A 202 -15.78 -2.46 -3.42
C VAL A 202 -17.27 -2.75 -3.20
N LEU A 203 -17.78 -3.90 -3.64
CA LEU A 203 -19.17 -4.30 -3.38
C LEU A 203 -19.41 -4.60 -1.89
N GLY A 204 -18.44 -5.22 -1.22
CA GLY A 204 -18.46 -5.39 0.23
C GLY A 204 -18.58 -4.05 0.97
N ALA A 205 -17.80 -3.05 0.56
CA ALA A 205 -17.85 -1.71 1.12
C ALA A 205 -19.16 -0.97 0.79
N CYS A 206 -19.70 -1.10 -0.42
CA CYS A 206 -21.01 -0.54 -0.79
C CYS A 206 -22.12 -1.06 0.12
N ARG A 207 -22.14 -2.38 0.39
CA ARG A 207 -23.10 -2.99 1.31
C ARG A 207 -22.95 -2.46 2.73
N ALA A 208 -21.72 -2.36 3.23
CA ALA A 208 -21.46 -1.80 4.55
C ALA A 208 -21.90 -0.33 4.65
N LEU A 209 -21.60 0.49 3.64
CA LEU A 209 -22.04 1.88 3.56
C LEU A 209 -23.58 1.99 3.62
N LYS A 210 -24.28 1.17 2.83
CA LYS A 210 -25.75 1.11 2.83
C LYS A 210 -26.30 0.70 4.19
N GLN A 211 -25.68 -0.29 4.85
CA GLN A 211 -26.11 -0.76 6.18
C GLN A 211 -26.01 0.31 7.26
N ILE A 212 -25.05 1.23 7.15
CA ILE A 212 -24.90 2.36 8.08
C ILE A 212 -25.70 3.60 7.66
N GLY A 213 -26.62 3.48 6.68
CA GLY A 213 -27.51 4.55 6.24
C GLY A 213 -26.99 5.39 5.07
N GLY A 214 -25.87 5.03 4.46
CA GLY A 214 -25.34 5.68 3.25
C GLY A 214 -26.06 5.25 1.97
N PRO A 215 -25.70 5.86 0.82
CA PRO A 215 -26.34 5.57 -0.47
C PRO A 215 -26.01 4.15 -0.99
N ASP A 216 -26.93 3.59 -1.77
CA ASP A 216 -26.69 2.35 -2.52
C ASP A 216 -25.94 2.66 -3.82
N LEU A 217 -24.64 2.38 -3.82
CA LEU A 217 -23.75 2.69 -4.93
C LEU A 217 -23.35 1.48 -5.77
N GLU A 218 -23.84 0.26 -5.50
CA GLU A 218 -23.36 -0.97 -6.15
C GLU A 218 -23.41 -0.89 -7.68
N LYS A 219 -24.53 -0.43 -8.23
CA LYS A 219 -24.69 -0.27 -9.69
C LYS A 219 -23.73 0.79 -10.26
N LYS A 220 -23.55 1.91 -9.53
CA LYS A 220 -22.69 3.02 -9.95
C LYS A 220 -21.22 2.62 -9.97
N VAL A 221 -20.74 1.93 -8.92
CA VAL A 221 -19.35 1.45 -8.87
C VAL A 221 -19.07 0.41 -9.94
N MET A 222 -20.01 -0.49 -10.24
CA MET A 222 -19.81 -1.49 -11.31
C MET A 222 -19.75 -0.85 -12.70
N ALA A 223 -20.59 0.15 -12.96
CA ALA A 223 -20.51 0.93 -14.19
C ALA A 223 -19.17 1.67 -14.27
N PHE A 224 -18.76 2.31 -13.17
CA PHE A 224 -17.48 3.03 -13.08
C PHE A 224 -16.28 2.11 -13.31
N ILE A 225 -16.26 0.91 -12.73
CA ILE A 225 -15.19 -0.08 -12.98
C ILE A 225 -15.07 -0.39 -14.47
N LYS A 226 -16.20 -0.58 -15.15
CA LYS A 226 -16.22 -0.89 -16.58
C LYS A 226 -15.70 0.25 -17.45
N THR A 227 -15.98 1.51 -17.08
CA THR A 227 -15.72 2.67 -17.95
C THR A 227 -14.51 3.50 -17.55
N ASN A 228 -14.12 3.50 -16.28
CA ASN A 228 -13.16 4.44 -15.70
C ASN A 228 -11.99 3.75 -14.97
N VAL A 229 -11.99 2.43 -14.83
CA VAL A 229 -10.87 1.69 -14.22
C VAL A 229 -10.08 0.96 -15.30
N GLU A 230 -8.77 1.18 -15.31
CA GLU A 230 -7.83 0.46 -16.16
C GLU A 230 -6.85 -0.32 -15.29
N ILE A 231 -6.52 -1.55 -15.68
CA ILE A 231 -5.52 -2.34 -14.97
C ILE A 231 -4.27 -2.57 -15.84
N ARG A 232 -3.12 -2.20 -15.28
CA ARG A 232 -1.79 -2.48 -15.81
C ARG A 232 -1.25 -3.74 -15.14
N ALA A 233 -0.91 -4.72 -15.96
CA ALA A 233 -0.42 -6.02 -15.51
C ALA A 233 0.78 -6.51 -16.35
N ASP A 234 1.59 -5.61 -16.93
CA ASP A 234 2.81 -5.99 -17.67
C ASP A 234 3.78 -6.75 -16.76
N ALA A 235 4.05 -8.01 -17.08
CA ALA A 235 4.95 -8.86 -16.29
C ALA A 235 6.36 -8.26 -16.15
N GLN A 236 6.85 -7.51 -17.14
CA GLN A 236 8.16 -6.86 -17.09
C GLN A 236 8.19 -5.66 -16.13
N VAL A 237 7.03 -5.05 -15.84
CA VAL A 237 6.90 -3.98 -14.84
C VAL A 237 6.60 -4.59 -13.46
N VAL A 238 5.70 -5.58 -13.41
CA VAL A 238 5.29 -6.21 -12.16
C VAL A 238 6.44 -6.95 -11.50
N GLY A 239 7.24 -7.72 -12.25
CA GLY A 239 8.33 -8.51 -11.68
C GLY A 239 7.86 -9.45 -10.57
N ILE A 240 8.71 -9.67 -9.56
CA ILE A 240 8.41 -10.50 -8.39
C ILE A 240 7.84 -9.61 -7.27
N TYR A 241 6.89 -10.15 -6.50
CA TYR A 241 6.31 -9.47 -5.35
C TYR A 241 7.36 -9.03 -4.32
N GLY A 242 7.23 -7.80 -3.85
CA GLY A 242 8.17 -7.19 -2.91
C GLY A 242 9.55 -6.89 -3.51
N GLY A 243 9.77 -7.16 -4.81
CA GLY A 243 11.00 -6.93 -5.58
C GLY A 243 10.83 -5.88 -6.69
N HIS A 244 11.93 -5.24 -7.07
CA HIS A 244 12.00 -4.42 -8.27
C HIS A 244 12.07 -5.32 -9.52
N SER A 245 11.25 -5.00 -10.53
CA SER A 245 11.62 -5.32 -11.91
C SER A 245 12.64 -4.30 -12.44
N GLU A 246 13.32 -4.62 -13.53
CA GLU A 246 14.20 -3.69 -14.26
C GLU A 246 13.49 -2.37 -14.56
N LYS A 247 12.30 -2.42 -15.18
CA LYS A 247 11.50 -1.23 -15.52
C LYS A 247 11.08 -0.40 -14.32
N SER A 248 10.72 -1.05 -13.20
CA SER A 248 10.34 -0.35 -11.97
C SER A 248 11.55 0.30 -11.29
N ARG A 249 12.74 -0.33 -11.39
CA ARG A 249 14.01 0.20 -10.87
C ARG A 249 14.45 1.42 -11.67
N GLU A 250 14.38 1.35 -12.99
CA GLU A 250 14.65 2.50 -13.87
C GLU A 250 13.75 3.69 -13.53
N ALA A 251 12.44 3.46 -13.35
CA ALA A 251 11.51 4.52 -13.01
C ALA A 251 11.80 5.14 -11.63
N ALA A 252 12.12 4.31 -10.62
CA ALA A 252 12.51 4.79 -9.29
C ALA A 252 13.82 5.58 -9.34
N ASN A 253 14.85 5.07 -10.01
CA ASN A 253 16.15 5.73 -10.15
C ASN A 253 16.04 7.06 -10.90
N HIS A 254 15.17 7.12 -11.92
CA HIS A 254 14.86 8.37 -12.61
C HIS A 254 14.24 9.40 -11.65
N TYR A 255 13.30 8.98 -10.79
CA TYR A 255 12.75 9.85 -9.77
C TYR A 255 13.80 10.29 -8.74
N ASP A 256 14.66 9.39 -8.29
CA ASP A 256 15.72 9.70 -7.33
C ASP A 256 16.70 10.77 -7.87
N ASP A 257 17.05 10.69 -9.15
CA ASP A 257 17.96 11.61 -9.83
C ASP A 257 17.29 12.95 -10.18
N LYS A 258 16.04 12.93 -10.67
CA LYS A 258 15.38 14.11 -11.25
C LYS A 258 14.20 14.67 -10.45
N GLY A 259 13.70 13.93 -9.47
CA GLY A 259 12.49 14.26 -8.71
C GLY A 259 12.67 15.50 -7.84
N VAL A 260 11.72 16.43 -7.96
CA VAL A 260 11.66 17.68 -7.18
C VAL A 260 10.23 17.85 -6.65
N VAL A 261 10.10 18.18 -5.38
CA VAL A 261 8.83 18.60 -4.78
C VAL A 261 8.73 20.11 -4.87
N LEU A 262 7.62 20.61 -5.40
CA LEU A 262 7.28 22.04 -5.39
C LEU A 262 6.22 22.29 -4.32
N ASP A 263 6.51 23.19 -3.39
CA ASP A 263 5.48 23.74 -2.51
C ASP A 263 4.64 24.74 -3.32
N TYR A 264 3.37 24.42 -3.56
CA TYR A 264 2.47 25.27 -4.34
C TYR A 264 2.14 26.62 -3.68
N LYS A 265 2.29 26.74 -2.35
CA LYS A 265 2.01 27.98 -1.63
C LYS A 265 3.21 28.92 -1.64
N THR A 266 4.42 28.38 -1.47
CA THR A 266 5.64 29.20 -1.35
C THR A 266 6.44 29.26 -2.65
N GLY A 267 6.20 28.34 -3.59
CA GLY A 267 7.03 28.16 -4.79
C GLY A 267 8.38 27.49 -4.51
N GLU A 268 8.64 27.09 -3.27
CA GLU A 268 9.91 26.50 -2.85
C GLU A 268 10.09 25.11 -3.49
N LYS A 269 11.26 24.89 -4.11
CA LYS A 269 11.65 23.59 -4.66
C LYS A 269 12.51 22.84 -3.66
N LYS A 270 12.12 21.61 -3.34
CA LYS A 270 12.85 20.67 -2.47
C LYS A 270 13.15 19.39 -3.21
N LYS A 271 14.16 18.64 -2.74
CA LYS A 271 14.44 17.31 -3.28
C LYS A 271 13.20 16.41 -3.16
N GLY A 272 12.99 15.57 -4.17
CA GLY A 272 11.96 14.53 -4.18
C GLY A 272 11.91 13.72 -2.88
N LEU A 273 10.71 13.34 -2.44
CA LEU A 273 10.55 12.31 -1.41
C LEU A 273 10.79 10.95 -2.05
N TRP A 274 11.44 10.05 -1.32
CA TRP A 274 11.64 8.67 -1.78
C TRP A 274 10.35 8.02 -2.31
N VAL A 275 10.45 7.39 -3.48
CA VAL A 275 9.38 6.58 -4.06
C VAL A 275 9.66 5.11 -3.81
N CYS A 276 8.72 4.42 -3.17
CA CYS A 276 8.86 2.99 -2.94
C CYS A 276 8.96 2.20 -4.24
N GLY A 277 10.14 1.63 -4.46
CA GLY A 277 10.47 0.84 -5.63
C GLY A 277 9.58 -0.39 -5.87
N HIS A 278 9.39 -1.16 -4.81
CA HIS A 278 8.73 -2.47 -4.83
C HIS A 278 7.22 -2.44 -5.11
N PHE A 279 6.58 -1.28 -4.89
CA PHE A 279 5.14 -1.10 -5.08
C PHE A 279 4.82 0.14 -5.91
N VAL A 280 5.21 1.32 -5.43
CA VAL A 280 4.81 2.59 -6.03
C VAL A 280 5.49 2.80 -7.38
N ALA A 281 6.76 2.40 -7.54
CA ALA A 281 7.46 2.56 -8.82
C ALA A 281 6.85 1.70 -9.95
N LYS A 282 6.19 0.58 -9.61
CA LYS A 282 5.41 -0.24 -10.57
C LYS A 282 4.19 0.50 -11.12
N ALA A 283 3.64 1.46 -10.37
CA ALA A 283 2.60 2.38 -10.84
C ALA A 283 3.17 3.67 -11.46
N PHE A 284 4.34 4.10 -11.00
CA PHE A 284 5.02 5.28 -11.54
C PHE A 284 5.54 5.06 -12.96
N HIS A 285 6.05 3.86 -13.27
CA HIS A 285 6.52 3.53 -14.63
C HIS A 285 5.44 3.73 -15.71
N PRO A 286 4.24 3.12 -15.65
CA PRO A 286 3.20 3.35 -16.65
C PRO A 286 2.68 4.79 -16.64
N LEU A 287 2.67 5.47 -15.49
CA LEU A 287 2.36 6.91 -15.43
C LEU A 287 3.33 7.71 -16.31
N MET A 288 4.64 7.50 -16.15
CA MET A 288 5.66 8.17 -16.95
C MET A 288 5.50 7.88 -18.44
N LYS A 289 5.21 6.63 -18.81
CA LYS A 289 4.98 6.23 -20.21
C LYS A 289 3.75 6.90 -20.81
N ASP A 290 2.66 6.98 -20.06
CA ASP A 290 1.45 7.63 -20.52
C ASP A 290 1.65 9.16 -20.62
N MET A 291 2.38 9.78 -19.68
CA MET A 291 2.78 11.19 -19.77
C MET A 291 3.63 11.47 -21.02
N GLU A 292 4.66 10.66 -21.27
CA GLU A 292 5.51 10.77 -22.47
C GLU A 292 4.69 10.65 -23.77
N ALA A 293 3.71 9.74 -23.79
CA ALA A 293 2.85 9.53 -24.94
C ALA A 293 1.92 10.72 -25.21
N GLU A 294 1.34 11.35 -24.18
CA GLU A 294 0.54 12.57 -24.35
C GLU A 294 1.41 13.74 -24.82
N MET A 295 2.58 13.94 -24.22
CA MET A 295 3.50 15.01 -24.65
C MET A 295 3.94 14.86 -26.12
N LYS A 296 4.01 13.63 -26.63
CA LYS A 296 4.30 13.38 -28.04
C LYS A 296 3.10 13.68 -28.93
N ARG A 297 1.89 13.26 -28.55
CA ARG A 297 0.65 13.54 -29.29
C ARG A 297 0.41 15.05 -29.44
N ASP A 298 0.61 15.81 -28.38
CA ASP A 298 0.42 17.27 -28.42
C ASP A 298 1.34 17.97 -29.42
N LYS A 299 2.57 17.45 -29.62
CA LYS A 299 3.51 17.96 -30.63
C LYS A 299 3.04 17.65 -32.06
N ASP A 300 2.44 16.49 -32.27
CA ASP A 300 2.01 16.03 -33.58
C ASP A 300 0.68 16.68 -34.02
N ASP A 301 -0.25 16.92 -33.08
CA ASP A 301 -1.59 17.47 -33.37
C ASP A 301 -1.61 18.99 -33.55
N ASN A 302 -0.53 19.71 -33.23
CA ASN A 302 -0.36 21.18 -33.36
C ASN A 302 -1.55 22.01 -32.80
N MET A 303 -2.29 21.43 -31.86
CA MET A 303 -3.47 22.00 -31.22
C MET A 303 -3.13 22.34 -29.77
N GLU A 304 -3.50 23.54 -29.29
CA GLU A 304 -3.42 23.92 -27.88
C GLU A 304 -4.45 23.14 -27.05
N LYS A 305 -4.22 21.84 -26.81
CA LYS A 305 -4.96 21.09 -25.79
C LYS A 305 -4.31 21.34 -24.42
N VAL A 306 -5.15 21.48 -23.40
CA VAL A 306 -4.67 21.48 -22.02
C VAL A 306 -4.15 20.07 -21.72
N PRO A 307 -2.87 19.91 -21.32
CA PRO A 307 -2.32 18.59 -21.09
C PRO A 307 -3.03 17.92 -19.90
N PRO A 308 -3.26 16.60 -19.96
CA PRO A 308 -3.95 15.90 -18.89
C PRO A 308 -3.14 15.93 -17.58
N LYS A 309 -3.84 16.00 -16.46
CA LYS A 309 -3.25 16.03 -15.12
C LYS A 309 -3.13 14.61 -14.57
N PHE A 310 -1.91 14.21 -14.26
CA PHE A 310 -1.61 12.89 -13.72
C PHE A 310 -1.35 12.98 -12.22
N MET A 311 -1.91 12.04 -11.47
CA MET A 311 -1.69 11.89 -10.03
C MET A 311 -1.14 10.50 -9.75
N LEU A 312 -0.04 10.42 -9.00
CA LEU A 312 0.45 9.17 -8.43
C LEU A 312 -0.04 9.06 -6.98
N TRP A 313 -0.85 8.04 -6.70
CA TRP A 313 -1.31 7.78 -5.34
C TRP A 313 -0.26 6.96 -4.58
N MET A 314 0.55 7.64 -3.76
CA MET A 314 1.60 7.01 -2.97
C MET A 314 1.00 6.22 -1.80
N THR A 315 1.14 4.89 -1.82
CA THR A 315 0.59 3.99 -0.78
C THR A 315 1.60 3.62 0.31
N LYS A 316 2.79 4.24 0.31
CA LYS A 316 3.82 4.05 1.34
C LYS A 316 4.21 5.40 1.92
N SER A 317 4.32 5.45 3.25
CA SER A 317 4.77 6.63 3.99
C SER A 317 6.27 6.88 3.75
N ALA A 318 6.66 8.14 3.63
CA ALA A 318 8.06 8.55 3.66
C ALA A 318 8.68 8.42 5.07
N VAL A 319 7.83 8.34 6.11
CA VAL A 319 8.24 8.13 7.50
C VAL A 319 8.42 6.64 7.73
N GLN A 320 9.64 6.23 8.06
CA GLN A 320 9.96 4.88 8.53
C GLN A 320 10.02 4.87 10.06
N PRO A 321 9.05 4.28 10.77
CA PRO A 321 8.97 4.36 12.23
C PRO A 321 10.12 3.71 12.99
N LEU A 322 10.64 4.39 14.01
CA LEU A 322 11.52 3.82 15.05
C LEU A 322 10.85 4.03 16.41
N GLY A 323 10.53 2.95 17.10
CA GLY A 323 9.99 2.97 18.45
C GLY A 323 11.07 3.18 19.52
N ASN A 324 10.76 2.74 20.74
CA ASN A 324 11.51 3.05 21.95
C ASN A 324 12.33 1.89 22.52
N VAL A 325 12.37 0.72 21.87
CA VAL A 325 13.17 -0.43 22.33
C VAL A 325 14.22 -0.80 21.29
N ASP A 326 15.29 -1.47 21.74
CA ASP A 326 16.39 -1.89 20.88
C ASP A 326 15.96 -3.01 19.90
N GLU A 327 15.65 -2.60 18.67
CA GLU A 327 15.30 -3.45 17.56
C GLU A 327 16.46 -4.35 17.11
N TRP A 328 17.71 -3.88 17.27
CA TRP A 328 18.89 -4.59 16.81
C TRP A 328 19.14 -5.86 17.64
N SER A 329 19.05 -5.77 18.97
CA SER A 329 19.17 -6.96 19.83
C SER A 329 18.06 -7.98 19.56
N LYS A 330 16.84 -7.53 19.21
CA LYS A 330 15.76 -8.45 18.82
C LYS A 330 16.00 -9.09 17.47
N PHE A 331 16.43 -8.30 16.49
CA PHE A 331 16.73 -8.77 15.14
C PHE A 331 17.86 -9.81 15.12
N THR A 332 18.95 -9.57 15.85
CA THR A 332 20.08 -10.52 15.93
C THR A 332 19.72 -11.86 16.57
N LYS A 333 18.68 -11.88 17.41
CA LYS A 333 18.10 -13.09 18.03
C LYS A 333 16.99 -13.75 17.19
N SER A 334 16.64 -13.18 16.04
CA SER A 334 15.60 -13.74 15.14
C SER A 334 16.09 -14.97 14.38
N ASN A 335 15.17 -15.63 13.66
CA ASN A 335 15.45 -16.84 12.89
C ASN A 335 16.55 -16.62 11.84
N ASP A 336 17.40 -17.64 11.62
CA ASP A 336 18.51 -17.56 10.65
C ASP A 336 18.02 -17.27 9.22
N ALA A 337 16.84 -17.77 8.85
CA ALA A 337 16.22 -17.47 7.56
C ALA A 337 15.86 -15.99 7.41
N VAL A 338 15.46 -15.31 8.49
CA VAL A 338 15.16 -13.88 8.51
C VAL A 338 16.44 -13.08 8.39
N LYS A 339 17.47 -13.42 9.17
CA LYS A 339 18.78 -12.77 9.11
C LYS A 339 19.43 -12.91 7.73
N LYS A 340 19.36 -14.10 7.12
CA LYS A 340 19.85 -14.34 5.75
C LYS A 340 19.12 -13.49 4.73
N TRP A 341 17.79 -13.41 4.82
CA TRP A 341 16.96 -12.60 3.94
C TRP A 341 17.32 -11.11 4.04
N ALA A 342 17.41 -10.57 5.25
CA ALA A 342 17.79 -9.17 5.48
C ALA A 342 19.18 -8.82 4.91
N ARG A 343 20.15 -9.74 5.05
CA ARG A 343 21.52 -9.57 4.52
C ARG A 343 21.57 -9.46 2.99
N GLU A 344 20.62 -10.08 2.29
CA GLU A 344 20.53 -10.00 0.83
C GLU A 344 19.86 -8.70 0.35
N GLY A 345 19.26 -7.92 1.26
CA GLY A 345 18.49 -6.72 0.96
C GLY A 345 19.36 -5.50 0.70
N LYS A 346 19.30 -4.99 -0.54
CA LYS A 346 20.08 -3.81 -0.97
C LYS A 346 19.29 -2.52 -0.78
N ALA A 347 20.01 -1.42 -0.58
CA ALA A 347 19.43 -0.08 -0.76
C ALA A 347 19.31 0.21 -2.26
N GLU A 348 18.12 0.06 -2.82
CA GLU A 348 17.88 0.34 -4.25
C GLU A 348 17.75 1.85 -4.51
N SER A 349 17.25 2.62 -3.54
CA SER A 349 17.13 4.07 -3.66
C SER A 349 18.36 4.80 -3.11
N THR A 350 18.87 5.76 -3.90
CA THR A 350 19.93 6.69 -3.47
C THR A 350 19.44 7.71 -2.44
N LEU A 351 18.12 7.87 -2.28
CA LEU A 351 17.49 8.74 -1.28
C LEU A 351 17.37 8.08 0.10
N ARG A 352 17.56 6.76 0.19
CA ARG A 352 17.50 5.98 1.43
C ARG A 352 18.74 5.08 1.58
N PRO A 353 19.94 5.66 1.72
CA PRO A 353 21.15 4.87 1.88
C PRO A 353 21.13 4.13 3.23
N GLY A 354 21.50 2.86 3.21
CA GLY A 354 21.66 2.05 4.42
C GLY A 354 22.03 0.60 4.10
N ASN A 355 22.38 -0.15 5.13
CA ASN A 355 22.65 -1.58 5.01
C ASN A 355 22.24 -2.31 6.30
N VAL A 356 21.85 -3.57 6.17
CA VAL A 356 21.55 -4.45 7.31
C VAL A 356 22.33 -5.76 7.13
N SER A 357 23.45 -5.88 7.84
CA SER A 357 24.28 -7.08 7.87
C SER A 357 24.53 -7.50 9.30
N ILE A 358 24.29 -8.78 9.63
CA ILE A 358 24.56 -9.32 10.97
C ILE A 358 26.03 -9.67 11.18
N ASP A 359 26.78 -9.88 10.10
CA ASP A 359 28.16 -10.41 10.15
C ASP A 359 29.14 -9.29 10.55
N ASP A 360 28.90 -8.06 10.08
CA ASP A 360 29.79 -6.90 10.21
C ASP A 360 29.06 -5.55 10.42
N GLY A 361 27.73 -5.55 10.42
CA GLY A 361 26.93 -4.33 10.54
C GLY A 361 26.48 -4.01 11.97
N LYS A 362 25.88 -2.82 12.11
CA LYS A 362 25.31 -2.29 13.35
C LYS A 362 24.08 -1.44 13.06
N ALA A 363 23.32 -1.11 14.11
CA ALA A 363 22.07 -0.38 13.94
C ALA A 363 22.25 1.03 13.34
N GLU A 364 23.40 1.66 13.60
CA GLU A 364 23.75 2.99 13.09
C GLU A 364 23.84 3.03 11.55
N ASP A 365 24.03 1.88 10.90
CA ASP A 365 24.17 1.78 9.44
C ASP A 365 22.84 2.02 8.70
N TYR A 366 21.71 2.05 9.40
CA TYR A 366 20.39 2.33 8.82
C TYR A 366 19.49 3.22 9.70
N ARG A 367 19.77 3.42 10.99
CA ARG A 367 18.89 4.22 11.88
C ARG A 367 18.71 5.68 11.42
N SER A 368 19.65 6.23 10.65
CA SER A 368 19.58 7.60 10.12
C SER A 368 18.38 7.84 9.18
N ILE A 369 17.87 6.79 8.54
CA ILE A 369 16.71 6.84 7.63
C ILE A 369 15.40 6.39 8.31
N MET A 370 15.44 6.19 9.64
CA MET A 370 14.26 5.94 10.48
C MET A 370 13.92 7.18 11.32
N THR A 371 12.66 7.30 11.70
CA THR A 371 12.12 8.44 12.42
C THR A 371 11.56 7.95 13.76
N LYS A 372 12.10 8.48 14.87
CA LYS A 372 11.58 8.19 16.19
C LYS A 372 10.12 8.63 16.29
N ILE A 373 9.23 7.70 16.64
CA ILE A 373 7.83 7.99 16.93
C ILE A 373 7.49 7.45 18.32
N LEU A 374 6.79 8.28 19.10
CA LEU A 374 6.40 7.98 20.48
C LEU A 374 5.20 7.04 20.53
#